data_AF-A0A3T0KNL5-F1
#
_entry.id   AF-A0A3T0KNL5-F1
#
_cell.length_a   1.000
_cell.length_b   1.000
_cell.length_c   1.000
_cell.angle_alpha   90.00
_cell.angle_beta   90.00
_cell.angle_gamma   90.00
#
_symmetry.space_group_name_H-M   'P 1'
#
loop_
_entity.id
_entity.type
_entity.pdbx_description
1 polymer ?
#
loop_
_entity_poly.entity_id
_entity_poly.type
_entity_poly.pdbx_seq_one_letter_code
_entity_poly.pdbx_strand_id
1 'polypeptide(L)'
;MATANQRQLEIQFHKDMLNIYENARKIGYNASRFKQMVANQGGLNVAKKFISSNSPSDGFTSLLLLGRLDLTVEALVLEEAYQSLFSEEERQAVLDRLKEYGFEIKNEIVEEGMVTTSTATVPAIRLLPMSETDPEFAEQTIESLQEWFVNELPNREYNFKKGMNAESGTLVLFQYKGHVIASAILEEKIMYTEGNEGGYRGAYYFTPSSIAVFSPITPEEMRNIWTQFKGFNQSLQKLDVKQYELLYQLLLRKNIRYVLDGDTDEEFFQKQIEYINTDGSERVVDEPKEIIKGTQGITQKNKWKRNALVSKKAIVFAEYKCEYDNSHLFFKSSTTGENYVEAHHLIPIEFQERFENSLDVEANIISLCPLCHKTVHHATTKEIEPIIRELYSKRSGRLNKCNISLEFEQLIEMYH
;
A
#
# COMPACT_ATOMS: atom_id res chain seq x y z
N MET A 1 -3.27 -22.50 36.66
CA MET A 1 -2.79 -23.59 35.78
C MET A 1 -3.78 -23.69 34.63
N ALA A 2 -3.44 -23.22 33.42
CA ALA A 2 -4.28 -23.46 32.25
C ALA A 2 -4.38 -24.99 32.05
N THR A 3 -5.59 -25.52 31.87
CA THR A 3 -5.81 -26.96 31.72
C THR A 3 -5.10 -27.46 30.46
N ALA A 4 -4.65 -28.73 30.43
CA ALA A 4 -3.94 -29.29 29.26
C ALA A 4 -4.72 -29.12 27.95
N ASN A 5 -6.05 -29.04 28.04
CA ASN A 5 -6.98 -28.77 26.94
C ASN A 5 -6.88 -27.32 26.41
N GLN A 6 -6.78 -26.32 27.29
CA GLN A 6 -6.63 -24.91 26.92
C GLN A 6 -5.31 -24.65 26.18
N ARG A 7 -4.21 -25.27 26.62
CA ARG A 7 -2.90 -25.16 25.95
C ARG A 7 -2.90 -25.80 24.56
N GLN A 8 -3.65 -26.89 24.36
CA GLN A 8 -3.81 -27.51 23.05
C GLN A 8 -4.63 -26.63 22.10
N LEU A 9 -5.70 -26.00 22.60
CA LEU A 9 -6.50 -25.04 21.84
C LEU A 9 -5.70 -23.81 21.42
N GLU A 10 -4.84 -23.27 22.29
CA GLU A 10 -3.95 -22.13 21.95
C GLU A 10 -2.95 -22.49 20.83
N ILE A 11 -2.39 -23.70 20.86
CA ILE A 11 -1.47 -24.19 19.82
C ILE A 11 -2.23 -24.34 18.48
N GLN A 12 -3.46 -24.86 18.52
CA GLN A 12 -4.28 -25.03 17.34
C GLN A 12 -4.72 -23.68 16.76
N PHE A 13 -5.14 -22.74 17.61
CA PHE A 13 -5.47 -21.37 17.23
C PHE A 13 -4.28 -20.65 16.58
N HIS A 14 -3.06 -20.82 17.12
CA HIS A 14 -1.85 -20.24 16.51
C HIS A 14 -1.57 -20.80 15.11
N LYS A 15 -1.78 -22.11 14.89
CA LYS A 15 -1.63 -22.71 13.55
C LYS A 15 -2.67 -22.17 12.57
N ASP A 16 -3.91 -22.03 13.00
CA ASP A 16 -4.98 -21.53 12.14
C ASP A 16 -4.82 -20.04 11.81
N MET A 17 -4.29 -19.24 12.75
CA MET A 17 -3.79 -17.90 12.49
C MET A 17 -2.68 -17.86 11.41
N LEU A 18 -1.75 -18.81 11.39
CA LEU A 18 -0.76 -18.89 10.31
C LEU A 18 -1.36 -19.36 8.98
N ASN A 19 -2.38 -20.22 9.03
CA ASN A 19 -3.10 -20.69 7.84
C ASN A 19 -3.91 -19.57 7.18
N ILE A 20 -4.43 -18.60 7.95
CA ILE A 20 -5.00 -17.36 7.40
C ILE A 20 -4.01 -16.71 6.43
N TYR A 21 -2.74 -16.55 6.82
CA TYR A 21 -1.72 -15.99 5.95
C TYR A 21 -1.49 -16.83 4.69
N GLU A 22 -1.33 -18.15 4.83
CA GLU A 22 -1.07 -19.01 3.68
C GLU A 22 -2.27 -19.04 2.71
N ASN A 23 -3.50 -18.93 3.22
CA ASN A 23 -4.70 -18.86 2.41
C ASN A 23 -4.90 -17.47 1.76
N ALA A 24 -4.55 -16.39 2.47
CA ALA A 24 -4.48 -15.04 1.91
C ALA A 24 -3.45 -14.95 0.77
N ARG A 25 -2.30 -15.60 0.93
CA ARG A 25 -1.26 -15.62 -0.09
C ARG A 25 -1.70 -16.32 -1.38
N LYS A 26 -2.48 -17.40 -1.27
CA LYS A 26 -3.05 -18.12 -2.43
C LYS A 26 -4.01 -17.27 -3.26
N ILE A 27 -4.61 -16.24 -2.66
CA ILE A 27 -5.50 -15.28 -3.33
C ILE A 27 -4.80 -13.97 -3.69
N GLY A 28 -3.47 -13.93 -3.63
CA GLY A 28 -2.67 -12.77 -4.04
C GLY A 28 -2.43 -11.71 -2.96
N TYR A 29 -2.90 -11.93 -1.73
CA TYR A 29 -2.68 -11.03 -0.60
C TYR A 29 -1.56 -11.51 0.32
N ASN A 30 -0.47 -10.76 0.38
CA ASN A 30 0.72 -11.17 1.11
C ASN A 30 0.83 -10.45 2.47
N ALA A 31 0.16 -10.98 3.49
CA ALA A 31 0.19 -10.43 4.85
C ALA A 31 1.46 -10.84 5.65
N SER A 32 2.66 -10.58 5.11
CA SER A 32 3.94 -11.05 5.68
C SER A 32 4.18 -10.56 7.12
N ARG A 33 3.80 -9.32 7.41
CA ARG A 33 3.84 -8.72 8.76
C ARG A 33 2.94 -9.47 9.74
N PHE A 34 1.73 -9.84 9.32
CA PHE A 34 0.81 -10.62 10.15
C PHE A 34 1.41 -12.00 10.46
N LYS A 35 1.98 -12.70 9.47
CA LYS A 35 2.69 -13.97 9.68
C LYS A 35 3.81 -13.84 10.71
N GLN A 36 4.66 -12.82 10.56
CA GLN A 36 5.79 -12.58 11.45
C GLN A 36 5.35 -12.22 12.87
N MET A 37 4.30 -11.40 12.99
CA MET A 37 3.74 -11.00 14.28
C MET A 37 3.11 -12.20 15.02
N VAL A 38 2.36 -13.05 14.31
CA VAL A 38 1.81 -14.30 14.86
C VAL A 38 2.93 -15.24 15.30
N ALA A 39 3.97 -15.40 14.49
CA ALA A 39 5.13 -16.25 14.80
C ALA A 39 5.90 -15.77 16.05
N ASN A 40 6.06 -14.46 16.23
CA ASN A 40 6.86 -13.89 17.30
C ASN A 40 6.09 -13.70 18.62
N GLN A 41 4.81 -13.33 18.55
CA GLN A 41 4.03 -12.94 19.73
C GLN A 41 3.00 -14.01 20.16
N GLY A 42 2.78 -15.03 19.32
CA GLY A 42 1.79 -16.08 19.54
C GLY A 42 0.39 -15.66 19.10
N GLY A 43 -0.37 -16.62 18.56
CA GLY A 43 -1.65 -16.33 17.88
C GLY A 43 -2.67 -15.67 18.82
N LEU A 44 -2.86 -16.21 20.02
CA LEU A 44 -3.84 -15.70 20.97
C LEU A 44 -3.56 -14.24 21.39
N ASN A 45 -2.29 -13.90 21.64
CA ASN A 45 -1.90 -12.54 22.05
C ASN A 45 -2.15 -11.53 20.93
N VAL A 46 -1.84 -11.89 19.69
CA VAL A 46 -2.07 -11.04 18.52
C VAL A 46 -3.57 -10.82 18.30
N ALA A 47 -4.39 -11.87 18.42
CA ALA A 47 -5.84 -11.74 18.32
C ALA A 47 -6.41 -10.80 19.39
N LYS A 48 -6.02 -10.98 20.67
CA LYS A 48 -6.49 -10.10 21.74
C LYS A 48 -6.10 -8.64 21.54
N LYS A 49 -4.90 -8.39 21.01
CA LYS A 49 -4.45 -7.03 20.66
C LYS A 49 -5.29 -6.39 19.55
N PHE A 50 -5.72 -7.18 18.57
CA PHE A 50 -6.57 -6.69 17.48
C PHE A 50 -8.01 -6.45 17.91
N ILE A 51 -8.54 -7.30 18.78
CA ILE A 51 -9.88 -7.13 19.34
C ILE A 51 -9.93 -5.89 20.25
N SER A 52 -8.90 -5.65 21.05
CA SER A 52 -8.86 -4.50 21.98
C SER A 52 -8.58 -3.15 21.30
N SER A 53 -8.15 -3.15 20.04
CA SER A 53 -8.02 -1.94 19.23
C SER A 53 -9.41 -1.45 18.78
N ASN A 54 -9.73 -0.16 18.95
CA ASN A 54 -10.98 0.43 18.45
C ASN A 54 -11.01 0.64 16.93
N SER A 55 -9.93 0.30 16.23
CA SER A 55 -9.84 0.44 14.77
C SER A 55 -9.51 -0.90 14.13
N PRO A 56 -10.12 -1.24 12.99
CA PRO A 56 -9.81 -2.46 12.27
C PRO A 56 -8.33 -2.49 11.88
N SER A 57 -7.75 -3.68 11.84
CA SER A 57 -6.39 -3.83 11.34
C SER A 57 -6.35 -3.60 9.82
N ASP A 58 -5.23 -3.10 9.30
CA ASP A 58 -5.03 -2.98 7.85
C ASP A 58 -5.28 -4.31 7.13
N GLY A 59 -4.90 -5.42 7.76
CA GLY A 59 -5.17 -6.77 7.24
C GLY A 59 -6.65 -7.15 7.22
N PHE A 60 -7.43 -6.73 8.22
CA PHE A 60 -8.87 -6.89 8.22
C PHE A 60 -9.50 -6.11 7.06
N THR A 61 -9.10 -4.86 6.87
CA THR A 61 -9.59 -4.02 5.77
C THR A 61 -9.21 -4.60 4.41
N SER A 62 -7.96 -5.03 4.22
CA SER A 62 -7.52 -5.67 2.98
C SER A 62 -8.29 -6.96 2.69
N LEU A 63 -8.53 -7.82 3.68
CA LEU A 63 -9.29 -9.06 3.50
C LEU A 63 -10.79 -8.82 3.27
N LEU A 64 -11.36 -7.78 3.89
CA LEU A 64 -12.69 -7.28 3.60
C LEU A 64 -12.83 -6.84 2.13
N LEU A 65 -11.84 -6.11 1.60
CA LEU A 65 -11.78 -5.67 0.20
C LEU A 65 -11.59 -6.82 -0.79
N LEU A 66 -11.10 -7.98 -0.32
CA LEU A 66 -10.94 -9.19 -1.12
C LEU A 66 -12.15 -10.11 -1.02
N GLY A 67 -13.20 -9.72 -0.29
CA GLY A 67 -14.38 -10.55 -0.08
C GLY A 67 -14.12 -11.77 0.81
N ARG A 68 -12.98 -11.84 1.51
CA ARG A 68 -12.49 -13.01 2.24
C ARG A 68 -12.40 -12.76 3.74
N LEU A 69 -13.54 -12.37 4.31
CA LEU A 69 -13.67 -12.17 5.74
C LEU A 69 -13.48 -13.47 6.54
N ASP A 70 -13.71 -14.63 5.91
CA ASP A 70 -13.36 -15.96 6.46
C ASP A 70 -11.86 -16.11 6.76
N LEU A 71 -11.01 -15.29 6.13
CA LEU A 71 -9.58 -15.24 6.40
C LEU A 71 -9.20 -14.17 7.42
N THR A 72 -10.16 -13.53 8.10
CA THR A 72 -9.82 -12.53 9.13
C THR A 72 -9.57 -13.15 10.49
N VAL A 73 -8.85 -12.42 11.34
CA VAL A 73 -8.65 -12.81 12.74
C VAL A 73 -9.99 -12.79 13.48
N GLU A 74 -10.83 -11.82 13.14
CA GLU A 74 -12.18 -11.60 13.65
C GLU A 74 -13.09 -12.81 13.38
N ALA A 75 -13.07 -13.38 12.17
CA ALA A 75 -13.81 -14.60 11.86
C ALA A 75 -13.30 -15.80 12.68
N LEU A 76 -11.99 -15.98 12.78
CA LEU A 76 -11.39 -17.08 13.53
C LEU A 76 -11.69 -17.01 15.04
N VAL A 77 -11.83 -15.80 15.60
CA VAL A 77 -12.19 -15.57 17.01
C VAL A 77 -13.62 -16.02 17.33
N LEU A 78 -14.52 -16.00 16.35
CA LEU A 78 -15.93 -16.35 16.52
C LEU A 78 -16.23 -17.85 16.33
N GLU A 79 -15.28 -18.62 15.82
CA GLU A 79 -15.40 -20.07 15.66
C GLU A 79 -15.71 -20.79 16.99
N GLU A 80 -16.67 -21.72 16.96
CA GLU A 80 -17.14 -22.44 18.16
C GLU A 80 -15.99 -23.13 18.90
N ALA A 81 -15.02 -23.65 18.16
CA ALA A 81 -13.84 -24.34 18.70
C ALA A 81 -12.95 -23.45 19.59
N TYR A 82 -13.00 -22.12 19.43
CA TYR A 82 -12.11 -21.18 20.11
C TYR A 82 -12.81 -20.28 21.12
N GLN A 83 -14.13 -20.43 21.31
CA GLN A 83 -14.90 -19.58 22.23
C GLN A 83 -14.35 -19.55 23.65
N SER A 84 -13.75 -20.66 24.14
CA SER A 84 -13.17 -20.71 25.48
C SER A 84 -11.88 -19.89 25.65
N LEU A 85 -11.25 -19.43 24.55
CA LEU A 85 -10.02 -18.61 24.59
C LEU A 85 -10.32 -17.11 24.75
N PHE A 86 -11.57 -16.69 24.48
CA PHE A 86 -12.01 -15.29 24.46
C PHE A 86 -13.22 -15.08 25.38
N SER A 87 -13.31 -13.92 26.03
CA SER A 87 -14.47 -13.60 26.86
C SER A 87 -15.73 -13.35 26.04
N GLU A 88 -16.90 -13.37 26.67
CA GLU A 88 -18.16 -12.98 26.00
C GLU A 88 -18.10 -11.54 25.49
N GLU A 89 -17.49 -10.64 26.27
CA GLU A 89 -17.31 -9.23 25.90
C GLU A 89 -16.35 -9.06 24.69
N GLU A 90 -15.24 -9.81 24.67
CA GLU A 90 -14.29 -9.81 23.54
C GLU A 90 -14.98 -10.28 22.25
N ARG A 91 -15.77 -11.36 22.32
CA ARG A 91 -16.52 -11.87 21.16
C ARG A 91 -17.63 -10.91 20.73
N GLN A 92 -18.33 -10.28 21.66
CA GLN A 92 -19.36 -9.30 21.34
C GLN A 92 -18.77 -8.05 20.67
N ALA A 93 -17.61 -7.56 21.10
CA ALA A 93 -16.91 -6.45 20.45
C ALA A 93 -16.52 -6.77 19.00
N VAL A 94 -16.09 -8.00 18.71
CA VAL A 94 -15.83 -8.46 17.34
C VAL A 94 -17.12 -8.51 16.52
N LEU A 95 -18.21 -9.03 17.07
CA LEU A 95 -19.52 -9.07 16.41
C LEU A 95 -20.03 -7.67 16.06
N ASP A 96 -19.92 -6.73 16.99
CA ASP A 96 -20.39 -5.35 16.80
C ASP A 96 -19.54 -4.63 15.74
N ARG A 97 -18.22 -4.85 15.76
CA ARG A 97 -17.32 -4.37 14.69
C ARG A 97 -17.69 -4.95 13.33
N LEU A 98 -17.92 -6.25 13.23
CA LEU A 98 -18.33 -6.88 11.96
C LEU A 98 -19.66 -6.31 11.46
N LYS A 99 -20.62 -6.06 12.35
CA LYS A 99 -21.90 -5.42 12.00
C LYS A 99 -21.73 -3.97 11.55
N GLU A 100 -20.82 -3.20 12.16
CA GLU A 100 -20.49 -1.82 11.76
C GLU A 100 -19.99 -1.78 10.30
N TYR A 101 -19.25 -2.80 9.87
CA TYR A 101 -18.82 -2.98 8.48
C TYR A 101 -19.85 -3.70 7.58
N GLY A 102 -21.11 -3.83 8.01
CA GLY A 102 -22.22 -4.33 7.20
C GLY A 102 -22.36 -5.87 7.14
N PHE A 103 -21.80 -6.60 8.11
CA PHE A 103 -21.81 -8.07 8.12
C PHE A 103 -23.03 -8.66 8.86
N GLU A 104 -23.84 -9.47 8.17
CA GLU A 104 -24.87 -10.31 8.80
C GLU A 104 -24.34 -11.74 9.02
N ILE A 105 -24.11 -12.13 10.27
CA ILE A 105 -23.87 -13.54 10.62
C ILE A 105 -25.21 -14.27 10.55
N LYS A 106 -25.45 -14.98 9.46
CA LYS A 106 -26.54 -15.95 9.39
C LYS A 106 -26.14 -17.21 10.16
N ASN A 107 -26.60 -17.31 11.40
CA ASN A 107 -26.63 -18.57 12.12
C ASN A 107 -27.71 -19.46 11.50
N GLU A 108 -27.36 -20.23 10.47
CA GLU A 108 -28.19 -21.36 10.04
C GLU A 108 -27.45 -22.66 10.37
N ILE A 109 -27.91 -23.31 11.44
CA ILE A 109 -27.55 -24.67 11.81
C ILE A 109 -28.17 -25.61 10.77
N VAL A 110 -27.37 -26.31 9.97
CA VAL A 110 -27.77 -27.60 9.38
C VAL A 110 -26.57 -28.54 9.27
N GLU A 111 -26.81 -29.80 9.66
CA GLU A 111 -25.86 -30.90 9.78
C GLU A 111 -25.09 -31.25 8.50
N GLU A 112 -23.88 -31.76 8.74
CA GLU A 112 -22.96 -32.46 7.84
C GLU A 112 -22.32 -31.67 6.68
N GLY A 113 -21.13 -31.15 6.97
CA GLY A 113 -20.07 -30.88 6.00
C GLY A 113 -20.08 -29.48 5.41
N MET A 114 -19.52 -28.50 6.13
CA MET A 114 -19.50 -27.11 5.67
C MET A 114 -18.10 -26.52 5.54
N VAL A 115 -17.81 -26.04 4.34
CA VAL A 115 -16.88 -24.95 4.05
C VAL A 115 -17.67 -23.66 4.22
N THR A 116 -17.21 -22.77 5.10
CA THR A 116 -17.79 -21.43 5.30
C THR A 116 -17.36 -20.50 4.16
N THR A 117 -18.17 -20.38 3.11
CA THR A 117 -18.01 -19.26 2.16
C THR A 117 -18.85 -18.08 2.65
N SER A 118 -18.22 -17.21 3.43
CA SER A 118 -18.75 -15.89 3.73
C SER A 118 -18.41 -14.94 2.59
N THR A 119 -19.39 -14.56 1.78
CA THR A 119 -19.21 -13.54 0.73
C THR A 119 -19.39 -12.16 1.33
N ALA A 120 -18.31 -11.41 1.55
CA ALA A 120 -18.45 -10.00 1.95
C ALA A 120 -19.10 -9.20 0.80
N THR A 121 -20.17 -8.46 1.08
CA THR A 121 -20.87 -7.66 0.07
C THR A 121 -20.61 -6.18 0.32
N VAL A 122 -19.98 -5.49 -0.65
CA VAL A 122 -19.94 -4.02 -0.65
C VAL A 122 -21.38 -3.45 -0.72
N PRO A 123 -21.72 -2.39 0.03
CA PRO A 123 -23.10 -1.86 0.09
C PRO A 123 -23.60 -1.36 -1.28
N ALA A 124 -22.67 -0.84 -2.08
CA ALA A 124 -22.94 -0.44 -3.46
C ALA A 124 -21.67 -0.48 -4.31
N ILE A 125 -21.85 -0.63 -5.63
CA ILE A 125 -20.82 -0.34 -6.64
C ILE A 125 -21.28 0.87 -7.45
N ARG A 126 -20.43 1.88 -7.57
CA ARG A 126 -20.68 3.12 -8.31
C ARG A 126 -19.60 3.37 -9.34
N LEU A 127 -20.01 3.83 -10.51
CA LEU A 127 -19.11 4.32 -11.55
C LEU A 127 -19.06 5.84 -11.49
N LEU A 128 -17.87 6.39 -11.26
CA LEU A 128 -17.62 7.82 -11.15
C LEU A 128 -16.89 8.28 -12.43
N PRO A 129 -17.57 8.97 -13.36
CA PRO A 129 -16.92 9.53 -14.53
C PRO A 129 -16.11 10.77 -14.15
N MET A 130 -14.84 10.74 -14.51
CA MET A 130 -13.94 11.87 -14.42
C MET A 130 -14.10 12.73 -15.67
N SER A 131 -14.15 14.05 -15.50
CA SER A 131 -14.43 14.97 -16.59
C SER A 131 -13.13 15.47 -17.22
N GLU A 132 -12.95 15.28 -18.53
CA GLU A 132 -11.83 15.85 -19.29
C GLU A 132 -11.89 17.39 -19.37
N THR A 133 -13.04 17.97 -19.05
CA THR A 133 -13.21 19.43 -18.95
C THR A 133 -12.94 19.98 -17.55
N ASP A 134 -12.66 19.10 -16.58
CA ASP A 134 -12.15 19.54 -15.29
C ASP A 134 -10.69 19.95 -15.48
N PRO A 135 -10.28 21.18 -15.14
CA PRO A 135 -8.89 21.61 -15.26
C PRO A 135 -7.91 20.67 -14.54
N GLU A 136 -8.38 19.98 -13.50
CA GLU A 136 -7.56 19.02 -12.76
C GLU A 136 -7.19 17.77 -13.58
N PHE A 137 -8.03 17.37 -14.52
CA PHE A 137 -7.88 16.11 -15.28
C PHE A 137 -7.81 16.33 -16.79
N ALA A 138 -7.78 17.59 -17.24
CA ALA A 138 -7.67 17.94 -18.64
C ALA A 138 -6.31 17.50 -19.20
N GLU A 139 -6.33 16.96 -20.43
CA GLU A 139 -5.13 16.55 -21.20
C GLU A 139 -4.26 15.44 -20.60
N GLN A 140 -4.64 14.85 -19.46
CA GLN A 140 -3.89 13.77 -18.82
C GLN A 140 -3.96 12.45 -19.59
N THR A 141 -2.87 11.68 -19.55
CA THR A 141 -2.89 10.27 -20.00
C THR A 141 -3.53 9.38 -18.92
N ILE A 142 -3.92 8.16 -19.26
CA ILE A 142 -4.44 7.23 -18.24
C ILE A 142 -3.34 6.92 -17.22
N GLU A 143 -2.12 6.74 -17.69
CA GLU A 143 -0.94 6.44 -16.89
C GLU A 143 -0.65 7.57 -15.88
N SER A 144 -0.60 8.82 -16.35
CA SER A 144 -0.42 9.99 -15.48
C SER A 144 -1.55 10.14 -14.46
N LEU A 145 -2.79 9.83 -14.86
CA LEU A 145 -3.92 9.90 -13.95
C LEU A 145 -3.89 8.76 -12.91
N GLN A 146 -3.44 7.58 -13.28
CA GLN A 146 -3.19 6.50 -12.33
C GLN A 146 -2.06 6.84 -11.35
N GLU A 147 -1.02 7.53 -11.80
CA GLU A 147 -0.02 8.09 -10.89
C GLU A 147 -0.65 9.12 -9.94
N TRP A 148 -1.57 9.96 -10.40
CA TRP A 148 -2.33 10.87 -9.54
C TRP A 148 -3.17 10.12 -8.50
N PHE A 149 -3.84 9.02 -8.88
CA PHE A 149 -4.56 8.16 -7.92
C PHE A 149 -3.65 7.61 -6.82
N VAL A 150 -2.41 7.29 -7.18
CA VAL A 150 -1.43 6.73 -6.22
C VAL A 150 -0.78 7.83 -5.38
N ASN A 151 -0.53 9.00 -5.94
CA ASN A 151 0.27 10.04 -5.30
C ASN A 151 -0.56 11.09 -4.55
N GLU A 152 -1.72 11.44 -5.10
CA GLU A 152 -2.51 12.60 -4.70
C GLU A 152 -3.75 12.17 -3.91
N LEU A 153 -4.66 11.40 -4.52
CA LEU A 153 -5.95 11.01 -3.92
C LEU A 153 -5.89 10.46 -2.46
N PRO A 154 -4.89 9.66 -2.05
CA PRO A 154 -4.83 9.12 -0.68
C PRO A 154 -4.70 10.21 0.39
N ASN A 155 -4.26 11.41 0.00
CA ASN A 155 -3.90 12.48 0.91
C ASN A 155 -4.77 13.74 0.72
N ARG A 156 -5.87 13.63 -0.03
CA ARG A 156 -6.77 14.76 -0.31
C ARG A 156 -8.18 14.31 -0.64
N GLU A 157 -9.12 15.24 -0.53
CA GLU A 157 -10.47 15.03 -1.00
C GLU A 157 -10.57 15.06 -2.54
N TYR A 158 -11.47 14.24 -3.06
CA TYR A 158 -11.91 14.31 -4.45
C TYR A 158 -13.07 15.30 -4.56
N ASN A 159 -12.82 16.46 -5.16
CA ASN A 159 -13.81 17.51 -5.31
C ASN A 159 -14.84 17.18 -6.40
N PHE A 160 -16.11 17.51 -6.16
CA PHE A 160 -17.16 17.33 -7.17
C PHE A 160 -18.08 18.54 -7.32
N LYS A 161 -18.46 18.82 -8.57
CA LYS A 161 -19.53 19.79 -8.90
C LYS A 161 -20.91 19.15 -8.81
N LYS A 162 -21.00 17.86 -9.16
CA LYS A 162 -22.22 17.04 -9.06
C LYS A 162 -21.87 15.69 -8.45
N GLY A 163 -22.23 15.50 -7.19
CA GLY A 163 -21.91 14.27 -6.47
C GLY A 163 -22.91 13.13 -6.73
N MET A 164 -22.42 11.90 -6.72
CA MET A 164 -23.21 10.69 -6.46
C MET A 164 -23.81 10.66 -5.06
N ASN A 165 -24.97 10.00 -4.96
CA ASN A 165 -25.54 9.55 -3.71
C ASN A 165 -25.03 8.12 -3.42
N ALA A 166 -24.17 8.02 -2.43
CA ALA A 166 -23.47 6.81 -2.02
C ALA A 166 -23.19 6.90 -0.51
N GLU A 167 -23.38 5.78 0.17
CA GLU A 167 -23.06 5.63 1.59
C GLU A 167 -21.60 5.20 1.78
N SER A 168 -21.07 5.39 2.98
CA SER A 168 -19.75 4.89 3.36
C SER A 168 -19.64 3.38 3.08
N GLY A 169 -18.45 2.92 2.69
CA GLY A 169 -18.23 1.54 2.25
C GLY A 169 -18.55 1.28 0.77
N THR A 170 -19.15 2.24 0.04
CA THR A 170 -19.41 2.07 -1.40
C THR A 170 -18.11 1.87 -2.18
N LEU A 171 -18.03 0.82 -3.01
CA LEU A 171 -16.96 0.66 -3.99
C LEU A 171 -17.17 1.60 -5.16
N VAL A 172 -16.20 2.49 -5.37
CA VAL A 172 -16.20 3.46 -6.46
C VAL A 172 -15.19 3.04 -7.50
N LEU A 173 -15.65 2.92 -8.73
CA LEU A 173 -14.86 2.66 -9.92
C LEU A 173 -14.69 3.98 -10.68
N PHE A 174 -13.45 4.41 -10.89
CA PHE A 174 -13.15 5.68 -11.55
C PHE A 174 -13.01 5.47 -13.05
N GLN A 175 -13.87 6.16 -13.81
CA GLN A 175 -13.94 6.07 -15.26
C GLN A 175 -13.26 7.29 -15.90
N TYR A 176 -12.32 7.05 -16.81
CA TYR A 176 -11.67 8.09 -17.61
C TYR A 176 -11.38 7.58 -19.03
N LYS A 177 -11.56 8.45 -20.05
CA LYS A 177 -11.32 8.14 -21.47
C LYS A 177 -11.85 6.76 -21.93
N GLY A 178 -13.08 6.45 -21.53
CA GLY A 178 -13.73 5.19 -21.93
C GLY A 178 -13.16 3.92 -21.29
N HIS A 179 -12.53 4.04 -20.12
CA HIS A 179 -12.03 2.91 -19.33
C HIS A 179 -12.32 3.10 -17.85
N VAL A 180 -12.34 2.01 -17.08
CA VAL A 180 -12.13 2.10 -15.62
C VAL A 180 -10.64 1.97 -15.33
N ILE A 181 -10.08 2.89 -14.56
CA ILE A 181 -8.63 3.02 -14.37
C ILE A 181 -8.20 2.88 -12.91
N ALA A 182 -9.13 3.06 -11.97
CA ALA A 182 -8.87 2.95 -10.55
C ALA A 182 -10.13 2.53 -9.80
N SER A 183 -9.95 2.10 -8.54
CA SER A 183 -11.03 1.87 -7.59
C SER A 183 -10.67 2.39 -6.21
N ALA A 184 -11.66 2.75 -5.40
CA ALA A 184 -11.50 3.06 -3.99
C ALA A 184 -12.81 2.85 -3.22
N ILE A 185 -12.73 2.66 -1.91
CA ILE A 185 -13.88 2.66 -1.02
C ILE A 185 -14.14 4.08 -0.53
N LEU A 186 -15.39 4.52 -0.71
CA LEU A 186 -15.87 5.78 -0.17
C LEU A 186 -15.93 5.71 1.35
N GLU A 187 -15.19 6.58 2.02
CA GLU A 187 -15.20 6.70 3.48
C GLU A 187 -16.27 7.71 3.92
N GLU A 188 -16.22 8.91 3.34
CA GLU A 188 -17.12 10.00 3.70
C GLU A 188 -17.46 10.87 2.50
N LYS A 189 -18.67 11.45 2.52
CA LYS A 189 -19.09 12.49 1.59
C LYS A 189 -19.46 13.74 2.37
N ILE A 190 -18.82 14.85 2.04
CA ILE A 190 -19.14 16.17 2.61
C ILE A 190 -19.76 17.09 1.55
N MET A 191 -20.58 18.03 2.00
CA MET A 191 -21.15 19.10 1.18
C MET A 191 -20.61 20.44 1.67
N TYR A 192 -20.19 21.30 0.75
CA TYR A 192 -19.72 22.63 1.08
C TYR A 192 -20.90 23.57 1.33
N THR A 193 -20.78 24.41 2.37
CA THR A 193 -21.81 25.36 2.80
C THR A 193 -21.83 26.63 1.97
N GLU A 194 -20.70 27.01 1.37
CA GLU A 194 -20.53 28.17 0.50
C GLU A 194 -19.80 27.77 -0.80
N GLY A 195 -20.08 28.47 -1.89
CA GLY A 195 -19.44 28.19 -3.19
C GLY A 195 -17.95 28.49 -3.13
N ASN A 196 -17.10 27.48 -3.36
CA ASN A 196 -15.67 27.69 -3.47
C ASN A 196 -15.28 28.27 -4.84
N GLU A 197 -14.07 28.83 -4.96
CA GLU A 197 -13.58 29.50 -6.18
C GLU A 197 -13.59 28.58 -7.43
N GLY A 198 -13.70 27.25 -7.27
CA GLY A 198 -13.80 26.26 -8.34
C GLY A 198 -15.23 25.83 -8.74
N GLY A 199 -16.26 26.30 -8.03
CA GLY A 199 -17.67 25.93 -8.28
C GLY A 199 -18.04 24.50 -7.84
N TYR A 200 -17.23 23.87 -6.98
CA TYR A 200 -17.52 22.57 -6.38
C TYR A 200 -18.57 22.69 -5.28
N ARG A 201 -19.39 21.65 -5.12
CA ARG A 201 -20.49 21.61 -4.15
C ARG A 201 -20.20 20.70 -2.95
N GLY A 202 -19.12 19.93 -3.01
CA GLY A 202 -18.74 18.99 -1.97
C GLY A 202 -17.56 18.14 -2.40
N ALA A 203 -17.18 17.20 -1.54
CA ALA A 203 -16.03 16.35 -1.73
C ALA A 203 -16.25 14.93 -1.23
N TYR A 204 -15.47 13.99 -1.78
CA TYR A 204 -15.38 12.61 -1.30
C TYR A 204 -14.05 12.39 -0.61
N TYR A 205 -14.11 11.73 0.55
CA TYR A 205 -12.97 11.10 1.18
C TYR A 205 -13.01 9.61 0.89
N PHE A 206 -11.88 9.06 0.49
CA PHE A 206 -11.72 7.65 0.18
C PHE A 206 -10.74 7.04 1.17
N THR A 207 -11.02 5.81 1.60
CA THR A 207 -10.11 5.07 2.48
C THR A 207 -8.77 4.88 1.75
N PRO A 208 -7.66 5.47 2.21
CA PRO A 208 -6.42 5.52 1.44
C PRO A 208 -5.83 4.16 1.05
N SER A 209 -5.92 3.16 1.94
CA SER A 209 -5.47 1.78 1.67
C SER A 209 -6.35 1.03 0.65
N SER A 210 -7.58 1.49 0.41
CA SER A 210 -8.48 0.89 -0.58
C SER A 210 -8.26 1.41 -2.00
N ILE A 211 -7.51 2.50 -2.16
CA ILE A 211 -7.24 3.08 -3.47
C ILE A 211 -6.35 2.10 -4.22
N ALA A 212 -6.80 1.72 -5.41
CA ALA A 212 -6.08 0.82 -6.27
C ALA A 212 -6.12 1.28 -7.73
N VAL A 213 -5.02 1.08 -8.43
CA VAL A 213 -4.91 1.26 -9.88
C VAL A 213 -4.65 -0.09 -10.54
N PHE A 214 -5.09 -0.25 -11.79
CA PHE A 214 -4.98 -1.51 -12.52
C PHE A 214 -4.98 -1.25 -14.02
N SER A 215 -4.53 -2.23 -14.80
CA SER A 215 -4.61 -2.22 -16.26
C SER A 215 -6.04 -1.82 -16.68
N PRO A 216 -6.21 -0.82 -17.56
CA PRO A 216 -7.52 -0.25 -17.84
C PRO A 216 -8.56 -1.30 -18.24
N ILE A 217 -9.76 -1.18 -17.67
CA ILE A 217 -10.90 -2.07 -17.97
C ILE A 217 -11.74 -1.46 -19.07
N THR A 218 -11.97 -2.24 -20.12
CA THR A 218 -12.68 -1.83 -21.34
C THR A 218 -14.21 -1.95 -21.20
N PRO A 219 -15.00 -1.31 -22.08
CA PRO A 219 -16.45 -1.45 -22.05
C PRO A 219 -16.94 -2.88 -22.31
N GLU A 220 -16.18 -3.67 -23.07
CA GLU A 220 -16.50 -5.07 -23.36
C GLU A 220 -16.34 -5.93 -22.11
N GLU A 221 -15.25 -5.75 -21.38
CA GLU A 221 -15.01 -6.44 -20.10
C GLU A 221 -16.07 -6.05 -19.05
N MET A 222 -16.49 -4.79 -19.01
CA MET A 222 -17.61 -4.37 -18.17
C MET A 222 -18.93 -5.06 -18.58
N ARG A 223 -19.20 -5.23 -19.89
CA ARG A 223 -20.40 -5.92 -20.37
C ARG A 223 -20.40 -7.42 -20.07
N ASN A 224 -19.23 -8.04 -19.98
CA ASN A 224 -19.09 -9.44 -19.59
C ASN A 224 -19.51 -9.67 -18.12
N ILE A 225 -19.39 -8.64 -17.27
CA ILE A 225 -19.83 -8.67 -15.87
C ILE A 225 -21.29 -8.19 -15.76
N TRP A 226 -21.59 -7.04 -16.38
CA TRP A 226 -22.93 -6.44 -16.36
C TRP A 226 -23.47 -6.35 -17.79
N THR A 227 -24.29 -7.33 -18.17
CA THR A 227 -24.89 -7.41 -19.52
C THR A 227 -25.73 -6.19 -19.91
N GLN A 228 -26.29 -5.49 -18.92
CA GLN A 228 -27.06 -4.25 -19.09
C GLN A 228 -26.21 -2.97 -19.02
N PHE A 229 -24.88 -3.10 -19.03
CA PHE A 229 -23.98 -1.96 -18.95
C PHE A 229 -24.14 -1.05 -20.17
N LYS A 230 -24.58 0.19 -19.93
CA LYS A 230 -24.94 1.19 -20.95
C LYS A 230 -23.73 1.85 -21.61
N GLY A 231 -22.52 1.37 -21.32
CA GLY A 231 -21.26 1.97 -21.77
C GLY A 231 -20.80 3.12 -20.87
N PHE A 232 -19.57 3.55 -21.09
CA PHE A 232 -18.98 4.69 -20.39
C PHE A 232 -19.55 6.00 -20.93
N ASN A 233 -19.98 6.87 -20.02
CA ASN A 233 -20.51 8.20 -20.31
C ASN A 233 -20.36 9.08 -19.06
N GLN A 234 -20.74 10.36 -19.14
CA GLN A 234 -20.61 11.32 -18.03
C GLN A 234 -21.74 11.22 -16.98
N SER A 235 -22.63 10.21 -17.08
CA SER A 235 -23.64 9.97 -16.05
C SER A 235 -23.08 9.08 -14.93
N LEU A 236 -23.47 9.38 -13.70
CA LEU A 236 -23.17 8.56 -12.53
C LEU A 236 -24.00 7.27 -12.61
N GLN A 237 -23.35 6.11 -12.64
CA GLN A 237 -24.02 4.82 -12.80
C GLN A 237 -23.92 3.97 -11.52
N LYS A 238 -25.00 3.25 -11.20
CA LYS A 238 -25.02 2.21 -10.16
C LYS A 238 -24.89 0.85 -10.85
N LEU A 239 -23.95 0.04 -10.38
CA LEU A 239 -23.74 -1.32 -10.86
C LEU A 239 -24.33 -2.32 -9.87
N ASP A 240 -24.74 -3.49 -10.37
CA ASP A 240 -25.32 -4.54 -9.54
C ASP A 240 -24.23 -5.19 -8.68
N VAL A 241 -24.38 -5.08 -7.36
CA VAL A 241 -23.47 -5.64 -6.34
C VAL A 241 -23.37 -7.16 -6.46
N LYS A 242 -24.42 -7.84 -6.94
CA LYS A 242 -24.40 -9.30 -7.12
C LYS A 242 -23.31 -9.80 -8.05
N GLN A 243 -22.78 -8.93 -8.91
CA GLN A 243 -21.72 -9.25 -9.86
C GLN A 243 -20.31 -8.90 -9.33
N TYR A 244 -20.19 -8.54 -8.05
CA TYR A 244 -18.92 -8.19 -7.43
C TYR A 244 -17.85 -9.27 -7.60
N GLU A 245 -18.20 -10.55 -7.45
CA GLU A 245 -17.24 -11.66 -7.62
C GLU A 245 -16.65 -11.66 -9.04
N LEU A 246 -17.47 -11.45 -10.07
CA LEU A 246 -16.98 -11.39 -11.45
C LEU A 246 -16.10 -10.16 -11.70
N LEU A 247 -16.42 -9.01 -11.08
CA LEU A 247 -15.55 -7.83 -11.08
C LEU A 247 -14.21 -8.14 -10.41
N TYR A 248 -14.23 -8.80 -9.26
CA TYR A 248 -13.02 -9.17 -8.53
C TYR A 248 -12.11 -10.09 -9.36
N GLN A 249 -12.68 -11.13 -9.98
CA GLN A 249 -11.93 -12.01 -10.89
C GLN A 249 -11.31 -11.27 -12.08
N LEU A 250 -11.98 -10.23 -12.58
CA LEU A 250 -11.43 -9.36 -13.61
C LEU A 250 -10.27 -8.52 -13.05
N LEU A 251 -10.44 -7.87 -11.90
CA LEU A 251 -9.42 -7.02 -11.27
C LEU A 251 -8.12 -7.79 -10.97
N LEU A 252 -8.22 -9.04 -10.52
CA LEU A 252 -7.05 -9.91 -10.31
C LEU A 252 -6.23 -10.13 -11.58
N ARG A 253 -6.88 -10.15 -12.75
CA ARG A 253 -6.20 -10.30 -14.06
C ARG A 253 -5.65 -8.99 -14.59
N LYS A 254 -5.97 -7.86 -13.96
CA LYS A 254 -5.61 -6.51 -14.40
C LYS A 254 -4.39 -5.93 -13.67
N ASN A 255 -3.57 -6.73 -13.00
CA ASN A 255 -2.37 -6.26 -12.29
C ASN A 255 -2.69 -5.12 -11.30
N ILE A 256 -3.62 -5.39 -10.38
CA ILE A 256 -4.05 -4.43 -9.37
C ILE A 256 -2.90 -4.01 -8.43
N ARG A 257 -2.81 -2.71 -8.13
CA ARG A 257 -1.81 -2.10 -7.25
C ARG A 257 -2.50 -1.20 -6.23
N TYR A 258 -2.34 -1.48 -4.94
CA TYR A 258 -2.88 -0.68 -3.82
C TYR A 258 -1.87 0.37 -3.32
N VAL A 259 -2.37 1.46 -2.74
CA VAL A 259 -1.56 2.64 -2.39
C VAL A 259 -0.82 2.54 -1.05
N LEU A 260 -1.47 2.06 0.02
CA LEU A 260 -0.88 2.03 1.36
C LEU A 260 -0.87 0.62 1.95
N ASP A 261 0.29 -0.04 1.95
CA ASP A 261 0.57 -1.24 2.75
C ASP A 261 1.81 -0.96 3.62
N GLY A 262 1.60 -0.78 4.93
CA GLY A 262 2.54 -0.19 5.87
C GLY A 262 3.57 -1.16 6.47
N ASP A 263 4.84 -0.71 6.52
CA ASP A 263 6.05 -1.32 7.11
C ASP A 263 6.76 -2.46 6.34
N THR A 264 6.54 -2.58 5.02
CA THR A 264 7.36 -3.42 4.08
C THR A 264 8.10 -2.58 3.03
N ASP A 265 8.37 -1.33 3.36
CA ASP A 265 8.62 -0.27 2.38
C ASP A 265 10.01 -0.33 1.72
N GLU A 266 10.95 -1.18 2.15
CA GLU A 266 12.23 -1.36 1.42
C GLU A 266 12.11 -2.40 0.31
N GLU A 267 11.58 -3.59 0.59
CA GLU A 267 11.41 -4.63 -0.44
C GLU A 267 10.40 -4.20 -1.51
N PHE A 268 9.32 -3.51 -1.10
CA PHE A 268 8.34 -2.98 -2.03
C PHE A 268 8.91 -1.82 -2.86
N PHE A 269 9.61 -0.87 -2.23
CA PHE A 269 10.27 0.22 -2.95
C PHE A 269 11.34 -0.30 -3.91
N GLN A 270 12.11 -1.31 -3.48
CA GLN A 270 13.08 -1.98 -4.33
C GLN A 270 12.42 -2.63 -5.54
N LYS A 271 11.29 -3.33 -5.35
CA LYS A 271 10.50 -3.85 -6.49
C LYS A 271 10.07 -2.74 -7.43
N GLN A 272 9.57 -1.61 -6.91
CA GLN A 272 9.20 -0.46 -7.76
C GLN A 272 10.38 0.01 -8.61
N ILE A 273 11.56 0.13 -8.02
CA ILE A 273 12.79 0.50 -8.75
C ILE A 273 13.11 -0.51 -9.85
N GLU A 274 13.04 -1.81 -9.56
CA GLU A 274 13.33 -2.85 -10.56
C GLU A 274 12.39 -2.80 -11.77
N TYR A 275 11.10 -2.55 -11.57
CA TYR A 275 10.10 -2.50 -12.65
C TYR A 275 10.11 -1.21 -13.47
N ILE A 276 10.75 -0.13 -13.01
CA ILE A 276 10.87 1.09 -13.81
C ILE A 276 11.76 0.82 -15.01
N ASN A 277 11.20 0.99 -16.20
CA ASN A 277 11.92 0.93 -17.46
C ASN A 277 12.30 2.35 -17.88
N THR A 278 13.61 2.61 -17.99
CA THR A 278 14.17 3.88 -18.46
C THR A 278 15.22 3.55 -19.52
N ASP A 279 15.23 4.31 -20.61
CA ASP A 279 16.15 4.11 -21.73
C ASP A 279 17.58 4.61 -21.44
N GLY A 280 17.81 5.18 -20.24
CA GLY A 280 19.10 5.72 -19.83
C GLY A 280 19.54 6.95 -20.64
N SER A 281 18.66 7.53 -21.46
CA SER A 281 18.97 8.69 -22.29
C SER A 281 19.03 9.99 -21.48
N GLU A 282 18.31 10.04 -20.36
CA GLU A 282 18.30 11.17 -19.45
C GLU A 282 19.60 11.22 -18.62
N ARG A 283 20.36 12.30 -18.79
CA ARG A 283 21.56 12.55 -17.99
C ARG A 283 21.16 12.84 -16.55
N VAL A 284 21.83 12.20 -15.59
CA VAL A 284 21.77 12.60 -14.19
C VAL A 284 22.36 14.00 -14.05
N VAL A 285 21.55 14.93 -13.54
CA VAL A 285 21.95 16.31 -13.25
C VAL A 285 21.94 16.48 -11.73
N ASP A 286 23.07 16.86 -11.17
CA ASP A 286 23.19 17.18 -9.75
C ASP A 286 22.77 18.63 -9.54
N GLU A 287 21.48 18.84 -9.25
CA GLU A 287 20.90 20.15 -8.94
C GLU A 287 20.02 20.09 -7.69
N PRO A 288 19.82 21.23 -6.98
CA PRO A 288 18.95 21.26 -5.80
C PRO A 288 17.50 20.98 -6.20
N LYS A 289 16.81 20.15 -5.41
CA LYS A 289 15.37 19.87 -5.57
C LYS A 289 14.59 20.35 -4.36
N GLU A 290 13.38 20.84 -4.57
CA GLU A 290 12.49 21.27 -3.49
C GLU A 290 12.04 20.09 -2.61
N ILE A 291 11.85 20.34 -1.31
CA ILE A 291 11.34 19.34 -0.38
C ILE A 291 9.86 19.10 -0.63
N ILE A 292 9.52 17.86 -0.99
CA ILE A 292 8.13 17.41 -1.09
C ILE A 292 7.72 16.88 0.29
N LYS A 293 7.00 17.70 1.07
CA LYS A 293 6.46 17.27 2.38
C LYS A 293 5.26 16.33 2.17
N GLY A 294 5.27 15.17 2.83
CA GLY A 294 4.04 14.40 3.04
C GLY A 294 3.17 15.10 4.09
N THR A 295 1.85 15.13 3.91
CA THR A 295 0.94 15.83 4.83
C THR A 295 0.89 15.16 6.20
N GLN A 296 0.87 15.96 7.27
CA GLN A 296 0.76 15.51 8.67
C GLN A 296 -0.57 14.77 8.91
N GLY A 297 -0.52 13.44 9.02
CA GLY A 297 -1.56 12.66 9.67
C GLY A 297 -1.42 12.79 11.19
N ILE A 298 -2.53 13.08 11.88
CA ILE A 298 -2.60 13.03 13.34
C ILE A 298 -2.34 11.56 13.73
N THR A 299 -1.17 11.30 14.33
CA THR A 299 -0.58 10.03 14.79
C THR A 299 0.55 9.44 13.93
N GLN A 300 1.77 9.75 14.40
CA GLN A 300 3.03 9.01 14.35
C GLN A 300 3.88 9.01 13.05
N LYS A 301 5.05 9.65 13.20
CA LYS A 301 6.27 9.73 12.36
C LYS A 301 6.15 10.47 11.01
N ASN A 302 6.83 11.63 10.93
CA ASN A 302 7.15 12.32 9.67
C ASN A 302 7.86 11.35 8.72
N LYS A 303 7.14 10.82 7.73
CA LYS A 303 7.71 9.94 6.71
C LYS A 303 7.98 10.75 5.45
N TRP A 304 9.25 11.06 5.20
CA TRP A 304 9.72 11.76 4.00
C TRP A 304 9.53 10.88 2.76
N LYS A 305 8.95 11.43 1.69
CA LYS A 305 8.60 10.68 0.47
C LYS A 305 9.86 10.35 -0.33
N ARG A 306 9.98 9.09 -0.79
CA ARG A 306 11.06 8.60 -1.68
C ARG A 306 10.53 8.41 -3.11
N ASN A 307 11.31 8.80 -4.11
CA ASN A 307 10.96 8.67 -5.52
C ASN A 307 11.74 7.51 -6.18
N ALA A 308 11.03 6.44 -6.53
CA ALA A 308 11.62 5.25 -7.14
C ALA A 308 12.31 5.53 -8.50
N LEU A 309 11.86 6.55 -9.25
CA LEU A 309 12.52 6.94 -10.50
C LEU A 309 13.88 7.58 -10.25
N VAL A 310 14.00 8.44 -9.23
CA VAL A 310 15.30 9.03 -8.83
C VAL A 310 16.27 7.92 -8.43
N SER A 311 15.79 6.94 -7.63
CA SER A 311 16.59 5.77 -7.27
C SER A 311 16.97 4.91 -8.47
N LYS A 312 16.05 4.67 -9.41
CA LYS A 312 16.34 3.94 -10.65
C LYS A 312 17.40 4.65 -11.50
N LYS A 313 17.28 5.98 -11.66
CA LYS A 313 18.27 6.79 -12.39
C LYS A 313 19.66 6.67 -11.76
N ALA A 314 19.76 6.71 -10.43
CA ALA A 314 21.03 6.50 -9.73
C ALA A 314 21.62 5.11 -9.96
N ILE A 315 20.79 4.05 -9.92
CA ILE A 315 21.24 2.67 -10.22
C ILE A 315 21.72 2.52 -11.66
N VAL A 316 20.97 3.06 -12.63
CA VAL A 316 21.34 3.03 -14.05
C VAL A 316 22.63 3.81 -14.29
N PHE A 317 22.79 4.97 -13.65
CA PHE A 317 24.01 5.77 -13.70
C PHE A 317 25.22 5.03 -13.10
N ALA A 318 25.00 4.21 -12.08
CA ALA A 318 26.02 3.32 -11.51
C ALA A 318 26.26 2.05 -12.36
N GLU A 319 25.63 1.92 -13.53
CA GLU A 319 25.71 0.74 -14.40
C GLU A 319 25.38 -0.57 -13.67
N TYR A 320 24.42 -0.53 -12.74
CA TYR A 320 24.04 -1.66 -11.89
C TYR A 320 25.20 -2.26 -11.06
N LYS A 321 26.27 -1.48 -10.81
CA LYS A 321 27.41 -1.89 -9.98
C LYS A 321 27.25 -1.38 -8.55
N CYS A 322 27.86 -2.10 -7.61
CA CYS A 322 27.98 -1.63 -6.24
C CYS A 322 29.04 -0.53 -6.17
N GLU A 323 28.68 0.66 -5.72
CA GLU A 323 29.58 1.82 -5.74
C GLU A 323 30.65 1.80 -4.64
N TYR A 324 30.48 0.93 -3.64
CA TYR A 324 31.54 0.63 -2.69
C TYR A 324 32.64 -0.23 -3.33
N ASP A 325 32.25 -1.33 -3.98
CA ASP A 325 33.16 -2.22 -4.71
C ASP A 325 32.48 -2.77 -5.97
N ASN A 326 32.96 -2.30 -7.13
CA ASN A 326 32.41 -2.66 -8.44
C ASN A 326 32.57 -4.15 -8.81
N SER A 327 33.39 -4.91 -8.07
CA SER A 327 33.55 -6.36 -8.26
C SER A 327 32.41 -7.19 -7.65
N HIS A 328 31.55 -6.58 -6.82
CA HIS A 328 30.40 -7.23 -6.19
C HIS A 328 29.27 -7.56 -7.18
N LEU A 329 29.46 -8.63 -7.96
CA LEU A 329 28.53 -9.15 -8.95
C LEU A 329 27.93 -10.49 -8.49
N PHE A 330 26.99 -10.45 -7.55
CA PHE A 330 26.49 -11.67 -6.88
C PHE A 330 25.49 -12.47 -7.73
N PHE A 331 24.47 -11.80 -8.27
CA PHE A 331 23.45 -12.45 -9.11
C PHE A 331 22.74 -11.42 -9.99
N LYS A 332 22.05 -11.91 -11.03
CA LYS A 332 21.25 -11.09 -11.93
C LYS A 332 19.79 -11.03 -11.49
N SER A 333 19.18 -9.86 -11.58
CA SER A 333 17.74 -9.68 -11.39
C SER A 333 16.96 -10.41 -12.49
N SER A 334 15.90 -11.13 -12.10
CA SER A 334 14.96 -11.69 -13.06
C SER A 334 14.10 -10.63 -13.76
N THR A 335 14.05 -9.42 -13.19
CA THR A 335 13.23 -8.31 -13.68
C THR A 335 14.01 -7.46 -14.68
N THR A 336 15.22 -7.03 -14.31
CA THR A 336 16.03 -6.15 -15.17
C THR A 336 17.00 -6.91 -16.07
N GLY A 337 17.36 -8.15 -15.74
CA GLY A 337 18.42 -8.91 -16.43
C GLY A 337 19.85 -8.48 -16.07
N GLU A 338 20.00 -7.43 -15.26
CA GLU A 338 21.27 -6.83 -14.85
C GLU A 338 21.72 -7.32 -13.47
N ASN A 339 22.93 -6.94 -13.04
CA ASN A 339 23.40 -7.23 -11.68
C ASN A 339 22.45 -6.64 -10.63
N TYR A 340 22.05 -7.44 -9.64
CA TYR A 340 21.10 -7.01 -8.62
C TYR A 340 21.78 -6.12 -7.57
N VAL A 341 21.26 -4.91 -7.44
CA VAL A 341 21.70 -3.87 -6.50
C VAL A 341 20.49 -3.14 -5.93
N GLU A 342 20.65 -2.60 -4.73
CA GLU A 342 19.64 -1.90 -3.95
C GLU A 342 20.01 -0.42 -3.84
N ALA A 343 19.04 0.46 -4.05
CA ALA A 343 19.24 1.89 -3.86
C ALA A 343 19.21 2.23 -2.38
N HIS A 344 20.19 3.02 -1.94
CA HIS A 344 20.28 3.49 -0.56
C HIS A 344 20.55 4.99 -0.53
N HIS A 345 19.92 5.74 0.36
CA HIS A 345 20.26 7.15 0.56
C HIS A 345 21.48 7.26 1.47
N LEU A 346 22.58 7.87 0.98
CA LEU A 346 23.81 8.03 1.75
C LEU A 346 23.57 8.89 3.00
N ILE A 347 22.87 10.01 2.87
CA ILE A 347 22.29 10.73 4.01
C ILE A 347 20.89 10.16 4.22
N PRO A 348 20.60 9.49 5.34
CA PRO A 348 19.30 8.86 5.55
C PRO A 348 18.16 9.89 5.49
N ILE A 349 17.08 9.54 4.78
CA ILE A 349 16.00 10.49 4.47
C ILE A 349 15.24 10.98 5.71
N GLU A 350 15.30 10.24 6.82
CA GLU A 350 14.75 10.65 8.11
C GLU A 350 15.35 11.96 8.67
N PHE A 351 16.57 12.31 8.22
CA PHE A 351 17.23 13.56 8.60
C PHE A 351 16.90 14.73 7.66
N GLN A 352 15.92 14.60 6.76
CA GLN A 352 15.52 15.64 5.80
C GLN A 352 15.24 17.00 6.46
N GLU A 353 14.73 17.04 7.70
CA GLU A 353 14.50 18.30 8.44
C GLU A 353 15.76 19.12 8.68
N ARG A 354 16.94 18.50 8.63
CA ARG A 354 18.23 19.18 8.82
C ARG A 354 18.74 19.88 7.56
N PHE A 355 18.05 19.72 6.43
CA PHE A 355 18.48 20.23 5.14
C PHE A 355 17.38 21.07 4.49
N GLU A 356 17.76 22.17 3.86
CA GLU A 356 16.82 23.07 3.15
C GLU A 356 16.35 22.49 1.80
N ASN A 357 17.18 21.65 1.18
CA ASN A 357 16.91 21.01 -0.10
C ASN A 357 16.60 19.51 0.10
N SER A 358 15.87 18.93 -0.85
CA SER A 358 15.48 17.52 -0.80
C SER A 358 16.70 16.58 -0.81
N LEU A 359 16.74 15.66 0.13
CA LEU A 359 17.68 14.55 0.19
C LEU A 359 17.38 13.46 -0.86
N ASP A 360 16.20 13.50 -1.49
CA ASP A 360 15.78 12.57 -2.53
C ASP A 360 16.29 13.00 -3.92
N VAL A 361 17.62 13.06 -4.02
CA VAL A 361 18.38 13.44 -5.23
C VAL A 361 19.34 12.32 -5.61
N GLU A 362 19.62 12.15 -6.90
CA GLU A 362 20.52 11.12 -7.43
C GLU A 362 21.95 11.24 -6.85
N ALA A 363 22.37 12.44 -6.47
CA ALA A 363 23.65 12.70 -5.79
C ALA A 363 23.74 12.01 -4.42
N ASN A 364 22.61 11.91 -3.70
CA ASN A 364 22.52 11.29 -2.39
C ASN A 364 22.15 9.80 -2.45
N ILE A 365 21.66 9.30 -3.59
CA ILE A 365 21.36 7.88 -3.74
C ILE A 365 22.58 7.12 -4.27
N ILE A 366 22.91 6.04 -3.59
CA ILE A 366 23.99 5.12 -3.90
C ILE A 366 23.44 3.74 -4.29
N SER A 367 24.11 3.08 -5.23
CA SER A 367 23.83 1.71 -5.66
C SER A 367 24.71 0.74 -4.88
N LEU A 368 24.10 -0.14 -4.08
CA LEU A 368 24.81 -1.11 -3.23
C LEU A 368 24.40 -2.54 -3.56
N CYS A 369 25.32 -3.49 -3.45
CA CYS A 369 24.93 -4.90 -3.43
C CYS A 369 24.17 -5.24 -2.13
N PRO A 370 23.38 -6.33 -2.09
CA PRO A 370 22.59 -6.67 -0.90
C PRO A 370 23.43 -6.90 0.37
N LEU A 371 24.69 -7.31 0.22
CA LEU A 371 25.59 -7.48 1.34
C LEU A 371 26.01 -6.13 1.90
N CYS A 372 26.56 -5.23 1.08
CA CYS A 372 26.97 -3.89 1.52
C CYS A 372 25.78 -3.08 2.05
N HIS A 373 24.60 -3.19 1.42
CA HIS A 373 23.38 -2.53 1.90
C HIS A 373 23.01 -3.01 3.31
N LYS A 374 23.02 -4.33 3.57
CA LYS A 374 22.78 -4.86 4.91
C LYS A 374 23.89 -4.49 5.90
N THR A 375 25.14 -4.40 5.46
CA THR A 375 26.25 -3.97 6.30
C THR A 375 26.03 -2.55 6.81
N VAL A 376 25.63 -1.61 5.96
CA VAL A 376 25.42 -0.21 6.40
C VAL A 376 24.26 -0.04 7.38
N HIS A 377 23.28 -0.96 7.38
CA HIS A 377 22.15 -0.93 8.32
C HIS A 377 22.36 -1.70 9.62
N HIS A 378 23.20 -2.74 9.61
CA HIS A 378 23.21 -3.74 10.69
C HIS A 378 24.59 -4.05 11.27
N ALA A 379 25.67 -3.68 10.59
CA ALA A 379 27.01 -3.98 11.07
C ALA A 379 27.43 -3.02 12.19
N THR A 380 28.57 -3.30 12.81
CA THR A 380 29.12 -2.41 13.82
C THR A 380 29.62 -1.12 13.19
N THR A 381 29.66 -0.01 13.93
CA THR A 381 30.24 1.26 13.48
C THR A 381 31.62 1.09 12.84
N LYS A 382 32.46 0.20 13.41
CA LYS A 382 33.81 -0.10 12.90
C LYS A 382 33.80 -0.70 11.49
N GLU A 383 32.75 -1.42 11.12
CA GLU A 383 32.56 -2.02 9.80
C GLU A 383 31.82 -1.09 8.83
N ILE A 384 30.91 -0.25 9.35
CA ILE A 384 30.16 0.74 8.57
C ILE A 384 31.07 1.90 8.13
N GLU A 385 31.91 2.42 9.04
CA GLU A 385 32.69 3.65 8.82
C GLU A 385 33.55 3.61 7.55
N PRO A 386 34.33 2.54 7.25
CA PRO A 386 35.10 2.48 6.01
C PRO A 386 34.25 2.57 4.74
N ILE A 387 33.05 1.98 4.76
CA ILE A 387 32.11 1.99 3.63
C ILE A 387 31.56 3.40 3.43
N ILE A 388 31.03 4.01 4.49
CA ILE A 388 30.44 5.35 4.44
C ILE A 388 31.49 6.41 4.10
N ARG A 389 32.72 6.27 4.60
CA ARG A 389 33.83 7.19 4.29
C ARG A 389 34.18 7.19 2.80
N GLU A 390 34.31 6.00 2.22
CA GLU A 390 34.58 5.83 0.79
C GLU A 390 33.45 6.45 -0.05
N LEU A 391 32.19 6.12 0.26
CA LEU A 391 31.03 6.64 -0.46
C LEU A 391 30.89 8.17 -0.31
N TYR A 392 31.09 8.71 0.89
CA TYR A 392 31.08 10.15 1.15
C TYR A 392 32.14 10.88 0.31
N SER A 393 33.36 10.34 0.22
CA SER A 393 34.41 10.93 -0.61
C SER A 393 34.02 11.03 -2.09
N LYS A 394 33.26 10.05 -2.60
CA LYS A 394 32.74 10.01 -3.97
C LYS A 394 31.54 10.95 -4.17
N ARG A 395 30.77 11.25 -3.11
CA ARG A 395 29.49 11.99 -3.21
C ARG A 395 29.54 13.43 -2.73
N SER A 396 30.47 13.83 -1.86
CA SER A 396 30.54 15.19 -1.29
C SER A 396 30.49 16.30 -2.34
N GLY A 397 31.27 16.18 -3.42
CA GLY A 397 31.26 17.14 -4.53
C GLY A 397 29.94 17.19 -5.31
N ARG A 398 29.18 16.10 -5.36
CA ARG A 398 27.85 16.03 -6.02
C ARG A 398 26.77 16.61 -5.11
N LEU A 399 26.79 16.26 -3.83
CA LEU A 399 25.89 16.80 -2.80
C LEU A 399 25.99 18.33 -2.71
N ASN A 400 27.21 18.88 -2.78
CA ASN A 400 27.42 20.33 -2.79
C ASN A 400 26.75 21.03 -3.98
N LYS A 401 26.68 20.39 -5.16
CA LYS A 401 25.95 20.94 -6.32
C LYS A 401 24.43 20.94 -6.11
N CYS A 402 23.92 20.03 -5.29
CA CYS A 402 22.53 19.98 -4.84
C CYS A 402 22.25 20.90 -3.64
N ASN A 403 23.19 21.77 -3.25
CA ASN A 403 23.10 22.59 -2.03
C ASN A 403 22.84 21.76 -0.76
N ILE A 404 23.46 20.59 -0.68
CA ILE A 404 23.45 19.71 0.50
C ILE A 404 24.90 19.63 0.99
N SER A 405 25.15 20.23 2.15
CA SER A 405 26.49 20.30 2.75
C SER A 405 26.46 19.72 4.16
N LEU A 406 27.40 18.83 4.45
CA LEU A 406 27.66 18.27 5.76
C LEU A 406 29.10 17.76 5.82
N GLU A 407 29.69 17.71 7.01
CA GLU A 407 30.99 17.08 7.24
C GLU A 407 30.84 15.56 7.45
N PHE A 408 31.91 14.81 7.22
CA PHE A 408 31.89 13.35 7.37
C PHE A 408 31.49 12.92 8.80
N GLU A 409 31.96 13.64 9.81
CA GLU A 409 31.66 13.40 11.22
C GLU A 409 30.16 13.52 11.50
N GLN A 410 29.47 14.45 10.83
CA GLN A 410 28.02 14.61 10.96
C GLN A 410 27.27 13.48 10.25
N LEU A 411 27.80 13.00 9.13
CA LEU A 411 27.21 11.89 8.37
C LEU A 411 27.28 10.59 9.16
N ILE A 412 28.45 10.25 9.73
CA ILE A 412 28.62 8.96 10.40
C ILE A 412 27.75 8.87 11.67
N GLU A 413 27.52 9.98 12.36
CA GLU A 413 26.56 10.09 13.47
C GLU A 413 25.11 9.74 13.09
N MET A 414 24.74 9.87 11.82
CA MET A 414 23.41 9.50 11.32
C MET A 414 23.22 7.99 11.12
N TYR A 415 24.30 7.20 11.22
CA TYR A 415 24.29 5.74 11.14
C TYR A 415 24.45 5.10 12.54
N HIS A 416 24.17 5.84 13.62
CA HIS A 416 24.40 5.44 15.01
C HIS A 416 23.12 5.42 15.85
#